data_AF-A0A9X6ZQA4-F1
#
_entry.id   AF-A0A9X6ZQA4-F1
#
_cell.length_a   1.000
_cell.length_b   1.000
_cell.length_c   1.000
_cell.angle_alpha   90.00
_cell.angle_beta   90.00
_cell.angle_gamma   90.00
#
_symmetry.space_group_name_H-M   'P 1'
#
loop_
_entity.id
_entity.type
_entity.pdbx_description
1 polymer ?
#
loop_
_entity_poly.entity_id
_entity_poly.type
_entity_poly.pdbx_seq_one_letter_code
_entity_poly.pdbx_strand_id
1 'polypeptide(L)'
;MKKQTGMIISAFACIAFILSGCGTTKTNEKPKTETAQTTKDVREIAWSALVDSEKKEVTGTWKEAKVSKVKADGGFILEDKSFEGKEVTMVTFNSKNALLGDIIKLVDEKSGKVIGAGGRG
;
A
#
# COMPACT_ATOMS: atom_id res chain seq x y z
N MET A 1 -29.71 28.88 -8.37
CA MET A 1 -29.50 28.33 -9.73
C MET A 1 -28.10 28.77 -10.20
N LYS A 2 -27.26 27.82 -10.64
CA LYS A 2 -26.22 27.90 -11.70
C LYS A 2 -25.41 29.22 -11.81
N LYS A 3 -24.08 29.29 -11.77
CA LYS A 3 -22.95 28.36 -11.94
C LYS A 3 -21.69 29.07 -11.44
N GLN A 4 -20.76 28.34 -10.85
CA GLN A 4 -19.35 28.73 -10.76
C GLN A 4 -18.70 28.61 -12.14
N THR A 5 -17.87 29.58 -12.51
CA THR A 5 -16.71 29.38 -13.39
C THR A 5 -15.61 30.31 -12.89
N GLY A 6 -14.63 29.71 -12.23
CA GLY A 6 -13.42 30.40 -11.86
C GLY A 6 -12.34 30.27 -12.93
N MET A 7 -11.22 30.85 -12.53
CA MET A 7 -9.84 30.49 -12.84
C MET A 7 -9.12 31.39 -13.85
N ILE A 8 -8.29 32.20 -13.22
CA ILE A 8 -7.37 33.20 -13.71
C ILE A 8 -6.14 32.52 -14.31
N ILE A 9 -5.66 33.16 -15.36
CA ILE A 9 -4.46 32.91 -16.17
C ILE A 9 -3.24 32.72 -15.26
N SER A 10 -2.60 31.54 -15.32
CA SER A 10 -1.31 31.30 -14.68
C SER A 10 -0.24 31.24 -15.77
N ALA A 11 0.61 32.27 -15.77
CA ALA A 11 1.65 32.49 -16.76
C ALA A 11 2.74 31.40 -16.68
N PHE A 12 2.98 30.77 -17.82
CA PHE A 12 4.16 29.95 -18.08
C PHE A 12 5.40 30.87 -18.09
N ALA A 13 6.04 31.02 -16.94
CA ALA A 13 7.34 31.67 -16.84
C ALA A 13 8.43 30.68 -17.25
N CYS A 14 8.90 30.83 -18.49
CA CYS A 14 10.13 30.23 -18.98
C CYS A 14 11.29 30.71 -18.11
N ILE A 15 12.00 29.78 -17.46
CA ILE A 15 13.32 30.06 -16.92
C ILE A 15 14.28 29.01 -17.49
N ALA A 16 14.98 29.43 -18.55
CA ALA A 16 16.18 28.79 -19.03
C ALA A 16 17.30 29.07 -18.03
N PHE A 17 17.73 28.04 -17.28
CA PHE A 17 18.98 28.11 -16.54
C PHE A 17 20.13 27.61 -17.42
N ILE A 18 21.16 28.45 -17.43
CA ILE A 18 22.28 28.47 -18.34
C ILE A 18 23.30 27.44 -17.85
N LEU A 19 23.67 26.50 -18.71
CA LEU A 19 24.77 25.56 -18.49
C LEU A 19 26.11 26.28 -18.77
N SER A 20 27.01 26.33 -17.78
CA SER A 20 28.46 26.42 -17.97
C SER A 20 29.19 26.17 -16.63
N GLY A 21 30.00 25.11 -16.55
CA GLY A 21 30.94 24.91 -15.43
C GLY A 21 31.50 23.49 -15.32
N CYS A 22 32.70 23.29 -15.86
CA CYS A 22 33.43 22.04 -16.03
C CYS A 22 33.98 21.46 -14.71
N GLY A 23 33.90 20.13 -14.55
CA GLY A 23 34.57 19.36 -13.49
C GLY A 23 34.82 17.94 -13.98
N THR A 24 36.08 17.54 -13.97
CA THR A 24 36.70 16.36 -14.58
C THR A 24 36.03 15.01 -14.23
N THR A 25 35.91 14.18 -15.27
CA THR A 25 35.59 12.74 -15.32
C THR A 25 35.78 11.93 -14.04
N LYS A 26 34.73 11.19 -13.59
CA LYS A 26 34.71 9.72 -13.40
C LYS A 26 33.27 9.17 -13.38
N THR A 27 33.07 8.13 -14.20
CA THR A 27 32.14 7.00 -14.08
C THR A 27 30.64 7.25 -13.92
N ASN A 28 29.90 6.77 -14.92
CA ASN A 28 28.45 6.51 -14.90
C ASN A 28 28.03 5.76 -13.62
N GLU A 29 27.47 6.47 -12.67
CA GLU A 29 26.40 5.94 -11.83
C GLU A 29 25.15 6.72 -12.18
N LYS A 30 24.19 6.03 -12.82
CA LYS A 30 22.82 6.53 -12.92
C LYS A 30 22.41 6.99 -11.52
N PRO A 31 21.87 8.20 -11.33
CA PRO A 31 21.06 8.46 -10.16
C PRO A 31 19.95 7.42 -10.22
N LYS A 32 20.01 6.42 -9.35
CA LYS A 32 18.84 5.64 -9.01
C LYS A 32 17.88 6.68 -8.46
N THR A 33 16.99 7.14 -9.31
CA THR A 33 15.75 7.78 -8.91
C THR A 33 15.08 6.76 -7.99
N GLU A 34 15.44 6.81 -6.72
CA GLU A 34 14.57 6.40 -5.63
C GLU A 34 13.39 7.34 -5.77
N THR A 35 12.47 6.89 -6.62
CA THR A 35 11.08 7.27 -6.57
C THR A 35 10.76 7.18 -5.09
N ALA A 36 10.52 8.32 -4.46
CA ALA A 36 10.04 8.38 -3.09
C ALA A 36 8.72 7.61 -3.09
N GLN A 37 8.81 6.29 -2.91
CA GLN A 37 7.68 5.45 -2.65
C GLN A 37 7.25 5.92 -1.29
N THR A 38 6.26 6.81 -1.27
CA THR A 38 5.41 6.98 -0.11
C THR A 38 4.91 5.58 0.21
N THR A 39 5.55 4.93 1.18
CA THR A 39 5.21 3.57 1.58
C THR A 39 3.76 3.64 2.05
N LYS A 40 2.84 3.11 1.24
CA LYS A 40 1.43 3.08 1.60
C LYS A 40 1.29 2.33 2.92
N ASP A 41 0.43 2.83 3.81
CA ASP A 41 0.16 2.14 5.07
C ASP A 41 -0.30 0.71 4.77
N VAL A 42 0.25 -0.28 5.47
CA VAL A 42 -0.06 -1.70 5.29
C VAL A 42 -1.56 -1.99 5.43
N ARG A 43 -2.26 -1.19 6.26
CA ARG A 43 -3.71 -1.27 6.43
C ARG A 43 -4.45 -0.80 5.19
N GLU A 44 -3.96 0.23 4.51
CA GLU A 44 -4.54 0.73 3.26
C GLU A 44 -4.33 -0.27 2.10
N ILE A 45 -3.16 -0.90 2.06
CA ILE A 45 -2.85 -1.99 1.11
C ILE A 45 -3.83 -3.15 1.32
N ALA A 46 -3.95 -3.64 2.56
CA ALA A 46 -4.85 -4.73 2.91
C ALA A 46 -6.33 -4.37 2.65
N TRP A 47 -6.75 -3.15 2.99
CA TRP A 47 -8.11 -2.67 2.75
C TRP A 47 -8.47 -2.62 1.27
N SER A 48 -7.52 -2.17 0.43
CA SER A 48 -7.72 -2.09 -1.01
C SER A 48 -7.91 -3.45 -1.66
N ALA A 49 -7.35 -4.50 -1.06
CA ALA A 49 -7.50 -5.89 -1.50
C ALA A 49 -8.80 -6.57 -1.02
N LEU A 50 -9.58 -5.93 -0.14
CA LEU A 50 -10.87 -6.48 0.28
C LEU A 50 -11.90 -6.38 -0.85
N VAL A 51 -12.67 -7.44 -1.04
CA VAL A 51 -13.86 -7.42 -1.91
C VAL A 51 -15.00 -6.65 -1.25
N ASP A 52 -16.00 -6.24 -2.02
CA ASP A 52 -17.09 -5.38 -1.52
C ASP A 52 -17.92 -6.04 -0.40
N SER A 53 -18.06 -7.38 -0.41
CA SER A 53 -18.72 -8.11 0.68
C SER A 53 -17.91 -8.02 1.98
N GLU A 54 -16.59 -8.25 1.92
CA GLU A 54 -15.68 -8.10 3.06
C GLU A 54 -15.73 -6.66 3.61
N LYS A 55 -15.66 -5.64 2.74
CA LYS A 55 -15.72 -4.22 3.16
C LYS A 55 -17.02 -3.87 3.88
N LYS A 56 -18.15 -4.46 3.47
CA LYS A 56 -19.45 -4.26 4.12
C LYS A 56 -19.50 -4.90 5.51
N GLU A 57 -18.69 -5.91 5.77
CA GLU A 57 -18.62 -6.60 7.06
C GLU A 57 -17.74 -5.87 8.08
N VAL A 58 -16.77 -5.09 7.63
CA VAL A 58 -15.85 -4.38 8.54
C VAL A 58 -16.59 -3.38 9.42
N THR A 59 -16.29 -3.44 10.71
CA THR A 59 -16.71 -2.43 11.69
C THR A 59 -15.64 -1.34 11.77
N GLY A 60 -16.06 -0.08 11.65
CA GLY A 60 -15.14 1.06 11.64
C GLY A 60 -14.44 1.28 10.31
N THR A 61 -13.27 1.93 10.35
CA THR A 61 -12.46 2.25 9.18
C THR A 61 -11.20 1.39 9.11
N TRP A 62 -10.57 1.33 7.94
CA TRP A 62 -9.31 0.60 7.76
C TRP A 62 -8.19 1.03 8.72
N LYS A 63 -8.23 2.27 9.23
CA LYS A 63 -7.22 2.82 10.15
C LYS A 63 -7.23 2.12 11.52
N GLU A 64 -8.36 1.55 11.90
CA GLU A 64 -8.58 0.85 13.18
C GLU A 64 -8.15 -0.62 13.12
N ALA A 65 -7.75 -1.12 11.94
CA ALA A 65 -7.29 -2.49 11.78
C ALA A 65 -6.07 -2.77 12.66
N LYS A 66 -6.07 -3.95 13.29
CA LYS A 66 -4.94 -4.41 14.10
C LYS A 66 -3.82 -4.89 13.18
N VAL A 67 -2.59 -4.51 13.51
CA VAL A 67 -1.39 -4.89 12.77
C VAL A 67 -0.47 -5.70 13.70
N SER A 68 0.01 -6.85 13.23
CA SER A 68 0.97 -7.69 13.96
C SER A 68 1.88 -8.45 13.00
N LYS A 69 3.07 -8.85 13.46
CA LYS A 69 3.97 -9.74 12.71
C LYS A 69 3.63 -11.20 13.01
N VAL A 70 3.58 -12.04 11.99
CA VAL A 70 3.30 -13.49 12.10
C VAL A 70 4.17 -14.28 11.14
N LYS A 71 4.32 -15.58 11.40
CA LYS A 71 4.90 -16.52 10.44
C LYS A 71 3.82 -16.97 9.46
N ALA A 72 4.08 -16.86 8.16
CA ALA A 72 3.17 -17.34 7.11
C ALA A 72 3.26 -18.87 7.00
N ASP A 73 2.48 -19.59 7.81
CA ASP A 73 2.47 -21.05 7.86
C ASP A 73 1.07 -21.64 7.57
N GLY A 74 0.88 -22.92 7.89
CA GLY A 74 -0.34 -23.69 7.58
C GLY A 74 -1.64 -23.13 8.17
N GLY A 75 -1.59 -22.14 9.06
CA GLY A 75 -2.78 -21.41 9.52
C GLY A 75 -3.36 -20.44 8.50
N PHE A 76 -2.67 -20.20 7.39
CA PHE A 76 -3.04 -19.19 6.40
C PHE A 76 -3.16 -19.76 4.98
N ILE A 77 -4.03 -19.12 4.19
CA ILE A 77 -4.13 -19.38 2.75
C ILE A 77 -3.15 -18.43 2.06
N LEU A 78 -2.01 -18.97 1.62
CA LEU A 78 -0.99 -18.20 0.91
C LEU A 78 -1.26 -18.19 -0.60
N GLU A 79 -1.39 -16.99 -1.16
CA GLU A 79 -1.45 -16.76 -2.62
C GLU A 79 -0.05 -16.87 -3.23
N ASP A 80 0.97 -16.39 -2.51
CA ASP A 80 2.37 -16.56 -2.88
C ASP A 80 3.07 -17.53 -1.92
N LYS A 81 3.25 -18.77 -2.38
CA LYS A 81 3.90 -19.85 -1.61
C LYS A 81 5.38 -19.58 -1.31
N SER A 82 6.03 -18.64 -1.99
CA SER A 82 7.41 -18.28 -1.67
C SER A 82 7.55 -17.61 -0.30
N PHE A 83 6.45 -17.17 0.31
CA PHE A 83 6.42 -16.61 1.67
C PHE A 83 6.21 -17.65 2.76
N GLU A 84 6.02 -18.92 2.43
CA GLU A 84 5.84 -19.97 3.42
C GLU A 84 7.04 -20.03 4.40
N GLY A 85 6.72 -20.01 5.70
CA GLY A 85 7.68 -19.98 6.79
C GLY A 85 8.38 -18.64 7.04
N LYS A 86 8.10 -17.59 6.26
CA LYS A 86 8.66 -16.25 6.46
C LYS A 86 7.81 -15.41 7.42
N GLU A 87 8.45 -14.44 8.06
CA GLU A 87 7.74 -13.41 8.81
C GLU A 87 7.09 -12.39 7.86
N VAL A 88 5.81 -12.13 8.07
CA VAL A 88 5.00 -11.20 7.27
C VAL A 88 4.10 -10.36 8.18
N THR A 89 3.51 -9.31 7.63
CA THR A 89 2.58 -8.45 8.38
C THR A 89 1.16 -8.94 8.23
N MET A 90 0.52 -9.26 9.33
CA MET A 90 -0.90 -9.57 9.40
C MET A 90 -1.69 -8.31 9.71
N VAL A 91 -2.70 -8.04 8.88
CA VAL A 91 -3.69 -6.97 9.10
C VAL A 91 -5.03 -7.64 9.38
N THR A 92 -5.61 -7.34 10.53
CA THR A 92 -6.89 -7.87 10.99
C THR A 92 -7.93 -6.75 11.06
N PHE A 93 -8.98 -6.87 10.26
CA PHE A 93 -10.14 -5.99 10.30
C PHE A 93 -11.23 -6.64 11.12
N ASN A 94 -11.76 -5.92 12.11
CA ASN A 94 -12.86 -6.42 12.90
C ASN A 94 -14.11 -6.57 12.03
N SER A 95 -14.80 -7.71 12.13
CA SER A 95 -16.01 -7.99 11.36
C SER A 95 -17.24 -8.01 12.25
N LYS A 96 -18.36 -7.50 11.72
CA LYS A 96 -19.67 -7.66 12.36
C LYS A 96 -20.22 -9.09 12.23
N ASN A 97 -19.62 -9.93 11.40
CA ASN A 97 -20.02 -11.32 11.21
C ASN A 97 -19.26 -12.24 12.18
N ALA A 98 -19.84 -12.45 13.37
CA ALA A 98 -19.23 -13.27 14.41
C ALA A 98 -19.05 -14.75 14.02
N LEU A 99 -19.85 -15.27 13.08
CA LEU A 99 -19.74 -16.67 12.63
C LEU A 99 -18.47 -16.90 11.80
N LEU A 100 -18.18 -15.97 10.87
CA LEU A 100 -17.00 -16.04 10.00
C LEU A 100 -15.72 -15.48 10.65
N GLY A 101 -15.87 -14.79 11.79
CA GLY A 101 -14.79 -14.10 12.49
C GLY A 101 -14.27 -12.85 11.78
N ASP A 102 -13.10 -12.37 12.19
CA ASP A 102 -12.44 -11.18 11.64
C ASP A 102 -11.77 -11.44 10.29
N ILE A 103 -11.68 -10.39 9.46
CA ILE A 103 -11.10 -10.48 8.12
C ILE A 103 -9.59 -10.27 8.22
N ILE A 104 -8.81 -11.22 7.72
CA ILE A 104 -7.35 -11.22 7.86
C ILE A 104 -6.70 -11.21 6.47
N LYS A 105 -5.75 -10.29 6.26
CA LYS A 105 -4.85 -10.27 5.09
C LYS A 105 -3.39 -10.30 5.56
N LEU A 106 -2.55 -11.00 4.83
CA LEU A 106 -1.11 -11.02 5.01
C LEU A 106 -0.47 -10.12 3.96
N VAL A 107 0.39 -9.21 4.40
CA VAL A 107 1.04 -8.19 3.58
C VAL A 107 2.55 -8.34 3.68
N ASP A 108 3.22 -8.38 2.53
CA ASP A 108 4.64 -8.12 2.45
C ASP A 108 4.87 -6.62 2.34
N GLU A 109 5.39 -6.01 3.41
CA GLU A 109 5.63 -4.57 3.48
C GLU A 109 6.68 -4.10 2.46
N LYS A 110 7.62 -4.97 2.09
CA LYS A 110 8.71 -4.62 1.17
C LYS A 110 8.19 -4.43 -0.25
N SER A 111 7.34 -5.33 -0.71
CA SER A 111 6.71 -5.23 -2.03
C SER A 111 5.40 -4.44 -2.03
N GLY A 112 4.80 -4.21 -0.87
CA GLY A 112 3.49 -3.58 -0.73
C GLY A 112 2.36 -4.45 -1.29
N LYS A 113 2.50 -5.78 -1.23
CA LYS A 113 1.54 -6.74 -1.80
C LYS A 113 0.87 -7.57 -0.72
N VAL A 114 -0.38 -7.93 -0.98
CA VAL A 114 -1.05 -9.00 -0.23
C VAL A 114 -0.53 -10.35 -0.74
N ILE A 115 -0.08 -11.20 0.18
CA ILE A 115 0.55 -12.50 -0.12
C ILE A 115 -0.27 -13.69 0.40
N GLY A 116 -1.37 -13.40 1.10
CA GLY A 116 -2.29 -14.40 1.61
C GLY A 116 -3.39 -13.82 2.50
N ALA A 117 -4.20 -14.70 3.06
CA ALA A 117 -5.32 -14.37 3.92
C ALA A 117 -5.53 -15.42 5.03
N GLY A 118 -6.26 -15.04 6.07
CA GLY A 118 -6.78 -16.00 7.04
C GLY A 118 -7.95 -16.79 6.46
N GLY A 119 -8.06 -18.06 6.83
CA GLY A 119 -9.25 -18.86 6.50
C GLY A 119 -10.49 -18.33 7.20
N ARG A 120 -11.58 -18.11 6.45
CA ARG A 120 -12.92 -17.83 6.97
C ARG A 120 -13.78 -19.07 6.69
N GLY A 121 -14.57 -19.51 7.67
CA GLY A 121 -15.43 -20.70 7.60
C GLY A 121 -16.87 -20.37 7.91
#